data_AF-A0A1H0NHD2-F1
#
_entry.id   AF-A0A1H0NHD2-F1
#
_cell.length_a   1.000
_cell.length_b   1.000
_cell.length_c   1.000
_cell.angle_alpha   90.00
_cell.angle_beta   90.00
_cell.angle_gamma   90.00
#
_symmetry.space_group_name_H-M   'P 1'
#
loop_
_entity.id
_entity.type
_entity.pdbx_description
1 polymer ?
#
loop_
_entity_poly.entity_id
_entity_poly.type
_entity_poly.pdbx_seq_one_letter_code
_entity_poly.pdbx_strand_id
1 'polypeptide(L)'
;MSDTLVCFDSNLQRNVVVKTLKPGIEKQRLMDELSALADIRSKYVVQVLDVIKKDGDVVGFVEEYIDGNAITPIANPASSDTILRYLYSIAAGISDVHDHGRLHRDIKPENMRFDYGGTLKIFDFGLSKLNTSAKTKTLYFTPGYSPPEIFSAGVDGNHNFTEAVDVFSFGVTAYWILNGGSIPADFFKVPPIVPPTSSLFDALAVVSEKSVSVLLDSCLCAEPSNRPAMREVKSLLGDYILKGQHKMLLTYNGQRSTIDINKPNVSLTVGSNGISISYNGLGFVVSNVTGFVRINNKQVAAGHRIKGSVVIVLGDPSGGIKTSITADVSHPEVMH
;
A
#
# COMPACT_ATOMS: atom_id res chain seq x y z
N MET A 1 12.49 11.15 22.12
CA MET A 1 12.06 9.95 21.38
C MET A 1 11.84 8.87 22.42
N SER A 2 10.78 8.09 22.31
CA SER A 2 10.44 6.99 23.21
C SER A 2 11.62 6.05 23.48
N ASP A 3 11.61 5.35 24.61
CA ASP A 3 12.46 4.17 24.79
C ASP A 3 11.75 2.97 24.18
N THR A 4 12.40 2.35 23.20
CA THR A 4 11.94 1.15 22.51
C THR A 4 12.74 -0.03 23.02
N LEU A 5 12.06 -1.02 23.61
CA LEU A 5 12.68 -2.21 24.19
C LEU A 5 12.01 -3.45 23.61
N VAL A 6 12.82 -4.47 23.31
CA VAL A 6 12.30 -5.82 23.09
C VAL A 6 12.10 -6.46 24.45
N CYS A 7 10.88 -6.92 24.73
CA CYS A 7 10.50 -7.57 25.98
C CYS A 7 9.88 -8.94 25.70
N PHE A 8 9.98 -9.85 26.67
CA PHE A 8 9.32 -11.16 26.59
C PHE A 8 8.01 -11.13 27.37
N ASP A 9 6.88 -11.31 26.67
CA ASP A 9 5.57 -11.51 27.27
C ASP A 9 5.51 -12.93 27.86
N SER A 10 5.70 -13.03 29.18
CA SER A 10 5.70 -14.31 29.90
C SER A 10 4.33 -15.01 29.95
N ASN A 11 3.22 -14.31 29.70
CA ASN A 11 1.90 -14.93 29.69
C ASN A 11 1.61 -15.57 28.32
N LEU A 12 1.92 -14.86 27.24
CA LEU A 12 1.69 -15.32 25.86
C LEU A 12 2.91 -16.01 25.23
N GLN A 13 4.03 -16.08 25.96
CA GLN A 13 5.27 -16.74 25.55
C GLN A 13 5.80 -16.26 24.20
N ARG A 14 5.84 -14.92 24.02
CA ARG A 14 6.29 -14.29 22.77
C ARG A 14 7.11 -13.03 23.05
N ASN A 15 8.00 -12.68 22.12
CA ASN A 15 8.62 -11.36 22.13
C ASN A 15 7.61 -10.30 21.71
N VAL A 16 7.71 -9.13 22.31
CA VAL A 16 6.95 -7.92 21.99
C VAL A 16 7.88 -6.72 22.00
N VAL A 17 7.49 -5.65 21.34
CA VAL A 17 8.19 -4.37 21.44
C VAL A 17 7.39 -3.44 22.34
N VAL A 18 8.07 -2.85 23.31
CA VAL A 18 7.50 -1.91 24.27
C VAL A 18 8.08 -0.53 23.98
N LYS A 19 7.18 0.41 23.66
CA LYS A 19 7.51 1.83 23.46
C LYS A 19 7.00 2.64 24.63
N THR A 20 7.88 3.34 25.34
CA THR A 20 7.53 4.16 26.51
C THR A 20 7.93 5.62 26.32
N LEU A 21 7.15 6.54 26.89
CA LEU A 21 7.46 7.97 26.87
C LEU A 21 8.67 8.28 27.75
N LYS A 22 9.66 8.98 27.18
CA LYS A 22 10.73 9.60 28.00
C LYS A 22 10.17 10.75 28.83
N PRO A 23 10.71 10.98 30.05
CA PRO A 23 10.41 12.18 30.82
C PRO A 23 10.63 13.45 29.99
N GLY A 24 9.64 14.35 29.96
CA GLY A 24 9.71 15.63 29.23
C GLY A 24 9.30 15.58 27.75
N ILE A 25 8.93 14.42 27.20
CA ILE A 25 8.28 14.32 25.89
C ILE A 25 6.78 14.59 26.04
N GLU A 26 6.20 15.36 25.12
CA GLU A 26 4.75 15.62 25.10
C GLU A 26 3.95 14.32 24.91
N LYS A 27 3.08 14.02 25.88
CA LYS A 27 2.12 12.89 25.87
C LYS A 27 1.35 12.79 24.55
N GLN A 28 1.05 13.93 23.93
CA GLN A 28 0.35 14.01 22.66
C GLN A 28 1.01 13.19 21.56
N ARG A 29 2.35 13.13 21.51
CA ARG A 29 3.07 12.39 20.47
C ARG A 29 2.86 10.88 20.55
N LEU A 30 2.85 10.32 21.77
CA LEU A 30 2.54 8.91 21.97
C LEU A 30 1.09 8.62 21.59
N MET A 31 0.17 9.51 21.98
CA MET A 31 -1.25 9.37 21.65
C MET A 31 -1.50 9.47 20.14
N ASP A 32 -0.76 10.33 19.43
CA ASP A 32 -0.84 10.43 17.97
C ASP A 32 -0.35 9.14 17.30
N GLU A 33 0.81 8.60 17.73
CA GLU A 33 1.35 7.33 17.22
C GLU A 33 0.38 6.17 17.47
N LEU A 34 -0.10 6.05 18.70
CA LEU A 34 -1.10 5.05 19.08
C LEU A 34 -2.38 5.21 18.25
N SER A 35 -2.88 6.45 18.10
CA SER A 35 -4.11 6.73 17.34
C SER A 35 -3.97 6.46 15.85
N ALA A 36 -2.76 6.52 15.30
CA ALA A 36 -2.53 6.18 13.90
C ALA A 36 -2.52 4.67 13.65
N LEU A 37 -2.11 3.88 14.64
CA LEU A 37 -2.01 2.42 14.52
C LEU A 37 -3.21 1.65 15.07
N ALA A 38 -3.95 2.22 16.04
CA ALA A 38 -4.95 1.49 16.82
C ALA A 38 -6.03 0.79 15.98
N ASP A 39 -6.47 1.44 14.89
CA ASP A 39 -7.55 0.93 14.04
C ASP A 39 -7.04 0.23 12.77
N ILE A 40 -5.74 0.31 12.48
CA ILE A 40 -5.16 -0.28 11.28
C ILE A 40 -5.04 -1.79 11.47
N ARG A 41 -5.69 -2.54 10.59
CA ARG A 41 -5.52 -3.99 10.45
C ARG A 41 -4.92 -4.31 9.10
N SER A 42 -3.59 -4.43 9.06
CA SER A 42 -2.87 -4.73 7.84
C SER A 42 -1.83 -5.82 8.07
N LYS A 43 -1.70 -6.71 7.08
CA LYS A 43 -0.60 -7.68 7.03
C LYS A 43 0.77 -6.98 6.91
N TYR A 44 0.81 -5.77 6.35
CA TYR A 44 2.01 -5.04 5.98
C TYR A 44 2.39 -3.91 6.94
N VAL A 45 1.65 -3.75 8.03
CA VAL A 45 1.90 -2.73 9.07
C VAL A 45 2.05 -3.43 10.41
N VAL A 46 2.91 -2.90 11.28
CA VAL A 46 3.05 -3.35 12.67
C VAL A 46 1.74 -3.21 13.43
N GLN A 47 1.35 -4.25 14.17
CA GLN A 47 0.14 -4.25 14.98
C GLN A 47 0.43 -3.76 16.41
N VAL A 48 -0.33 -2.77 16.88
CA VAL A 48 -0.42 -2.46 18.32
C VAL A 48 -1.23 -3.54 19.01
N LEU A 49 -0.68 -4.06 20.11
CA LEU A 49 -1.23 -5.17 20.89
C LEU A 49 -1.91 -4.67 22.18
N ASP A 50 -1.32 -3.68 22.86
CA ASP A 50 -1.86 -3.16 24.13
C ASP A 50 -1.30 -1.76 24.46
N VAL A 51 -1.85 -1.13 25.50
CA VAL A 51 -1.37 0.15 26.07
C VAL A 51 -0.85 -0.05 27.49
N ILE A 52 0.23 0.67 27.82
CA ILE A 52 0.82 0.66 29.16
C ILE A 52 0.29 1.86 29.92
N LYS A 53 -0.33 1.61 31.07
CA LYS A 53 -0.87 2.65 31.96
C LYS A 53 -0.10 2.73 33.27
N LYS A 54 0.14 3.95 33.74
CA LYS A 54 0.64 4.24 35.08
C LYS A 54 -0.21 5.36 35.69
N ASP A 55 -0.72 5.14 36.90
CA ASP A 55 -1.60 6.08 37.60
C ASP A 55 -2.83 6.52 36.78
N GLY A 56 -3.35 5.61 35.93
CA GLY A 56 -4.49 5.85 35.03
C GLY A 56 -4.12 6.47 33.68
N ASP A 57 -2.89 6.98 33.52
CA ASP A 57 -2.41 7.60 32.29
C ASP A 57 -1.68 6.64 31.37
N VAL A 58 -1.91 6.76 30.06
CA VAL A 58 -1.13 6.02 29.04
C VAL A 58 0.30 6.58 29.00
N VAL A 59 1.26 5.73 29.32
CA VAL A 59 2.70 6.05 29.37
C VAL A 59 3.52 5.29 28.33
N GLY A 60 2.90 4.35 27.63
CA GLY A 60 3.51 3.58 26.54
C GLY A 60 2.50 2.69 25.85
N PHE A 61 2.97 1.90 24.89
CA PHE A 61 2.18 0.85 24.25
C PHE A 61 3.07 -0.33 23.88
N VAL A 62 2.42 -1.45 23.62
CA VAL A 62 3.02 -2.72 23.23
C VAL A 62 2.64 -2.98 21.77
N GLU A 63 3.63 -3.29 20.94
CA GLU A 63 3.45 -3.65 19.54
C GLU A 63 4.06 -5.04 19.26
N GLU A 64 3.65 -5.65 18.14
CA GLU A 64 4.23 -6.94 17.73
C GLU A 64 5.74 -6.83 17.48
N TYR A 65 6.48 -7.86 17.89
CA TYR A 65 7.89 -7.98 17.54
C TYR A 65 8.03 -8.62 16.15
N ILE A 66 8.61 -7.87 15.21
CA ILE A 66 8.85 -8.36 13.84
C ILE A 66 10.16 -9.16 13.82
N ASP A 67 10.02 -10.48 13.95
CA ASP A 67 11.14 -11.43 14.03
C ASP A 67 11.70 -11.79 12.66
N GLY A 68 12.47 -10.87 12.07
CA GLY A 68 13.21 -11.13 10.85
C GLY A 68 14.11 -9.97 10.44
N ASN A 69 14.69 -10.05 9.24
CA ASN A 69 15.74 -9.13 8.80
C ASN A 69 15.17 -7.79 8.34
N ALA A 70 15.98 -6.73 8.50
CA ALA A 70 15.73 -5.46 7.82
C ALA A 70 15.72 -5.67 6.31
N ILE A 71 14.96 -4.84 5.60
CA ILE A 71 15.02 -4.85 4.14
C ILE A 71 16.43 -4.49 3.67
N THR A 72 16.94 -5.25 2.72
CA THR A 72 18.21 -4.94 2.04
C THR A 72 17.93 -4.58 0.58
N PRO A 73 18.83 -3.83 -0.08
CA PRO A 73 18.72 -3.63 -1.51
C PRO A 73 18.73 -4.97 -2.24
N ILE A 74 18.04 -5.02 -3.37
CA ILE A 74 17.96 -6.23 -4.16
C ILE A 74 19.27 -6.39 -4.97
N ALA A 75 19.92 -7.54 -4.82
CA ALA A 75 21.11 -7.88 -5.59
C ALA A 75 20.74 -8.16 -7.05
N ASN A 76 21.54 -7.69 -7.99
CA ASN A 76 21.35 -7.97 -9.41
C ASN A 76 22.13 -9.25 -9.80
N PRO A 77 21.52 -10.26 -10.45
CA PRO A 77 20.13 -10.32 -10.91
C PRO A 77 19.18 -10.87 -9.85
N ALA A 78 18.03 -10.20 -9.70
CA ALA A 78 16.90 -10.71 -8.95
C ALA A 78 15.72 -10.99 -9.89
N SER A 79 14.82 -11.88 -9.44
CA SER A 79 13.60 -12.13 -10.20
C SER A 79 12.67 -10.91 -10.15
N SER A 80 12.07 -10.56 -11.29
CA SER A 80 11.08 -9.48 -11.37
C SER A 80 9.92 -9.69 -10.39
N ASP A 81 9.55 -10.95 -10.10
CA ASP A 81 8.53 -11.30 -9.12
C ASP A 81 8.90 -10.86 -7.69
N THR A 82 10.13 -11.14 -7.23
CA THR A 82 10.61 -10.70 -5.91
C THR A 82 10.53 -9.19 -5.75
N ILE A 83 10.97 -8.45 -6.77
CA ILE A 83 10.93 -7.00 -6.82
C ILE A 83 9.49 -6.49 -6.70
N LEU A 84 8.58 -7.01 -7.53
CA LEU A 84 7.19 -6.62 -7.51
C LEU A 84 6.53 -6.90 -6.16
N ARG A 85 6.85 -8.03 -5.50
CA ARG A 85 6.31 -8.38 -4.19
C ARG A 85 6.81 -7.47 -3.07
N TYR A 86 8.08 -7.06 -3.09
CA TYR A 86 8.60 -6.12 -2.11
C TYR A 86 7.92 -4.75 -2.25
N LEU A 87 7.89 -4.22 -3.48
CA LEU A 87 7.22 -2.95 -3.77
C LEU A 87 5.72 -3.01 -3.46
N TYR A 88 5.05 -4.12 -3.80
CA TYR A 88 3.63 -4.34 -3.50
C TYR A 88 3.38 -4.34 -1.99
N SER A 89 4.20 -5.04 -1.21
CA SER A 89 4.04 -5.11 0.26
C SER A 89 4.14 -3.72 0.90
N ILE A 90 5.13 -2.93 0.48
CA ILE A 90 5.28 -1.55 0.97
C ILE A 90 4.09 -0.70 0.52
N ALA A 91 3.73 -0.75 -0.76
CA ALA A 91 2.62 0.03 -1.30
C ALA A 91 1.27 -0.34 -0.64
N ALA A 92 1.06 -1.61 -0.34
CA ALA A 92 -0.11 -2.11 0.35
C ALA A 92 -0.16 -1.59 1.80
N GLY A 93 0.95 -1.68 2.55
CA GLY A 93 1.01 -1.14 3.91
C GLY A 93 0.73 0.37 3.96
N ILE A 94 1.32 1.15 3.06
CA ILE A 94 1.07 2.61 3.00
C ILE A 94 -0.38 2.89 2.58
N SER A 95 -0.91 2.16 1.58
CA SER A 95 -2.32 2.30 1.18
C SER A 95 -3.27 2.02 2.34
N ASP A 96 -3.01 0.98 3.14
CA ASP A 96 -3.86 0.64 4.27
C ASP A 96 -3.79 1.72 5.38
N VAL A 97 -2.65 2.40 5.54
CA VAL A 97 -2.52 3.58 6.43
C VAL A 97 -3.34 4.76 5.90
N HIS A 98 -3.25 5.04 4.61
CA HIS A 98 -3.97 6.14 3.93
C HIS A 98 -5.48 5.93 3.96
N ASP A 99 -5.96 4.69 3.79
CA ASP A 99 -7.39 4.34 3.86
C ASP A 99 -8.02 4.64 5.24
N HIS A 100 -7.20 4.77 6.30
CA HIS A 100 -7.64 5.20 7.64
C HIS A 100 -7.47 6.73 7.87
N GLY A 101 -7.15 7.50 6.84
CA GLY A 101 -6.93 8.95 6.90
C GLY A 101 -5.67 9.33 7.68
N ARG A 102 -4.67 8.43 7.74
CA ARG A 102 -3.41 8.63 8.47
C ARG A 102 -2.24 8.72 7.50
N LEU A 103 -1.12 9.27 7.97
CA LEU A 103 0.14 9.39 7.24
C LEU A 103 1.26 8.72 8.04
N HIS A 104 2.19 8.06 7.37
CA HIS A 104 3.35 7.44 8.03
C HIS A 104 4.45 8.47 8.32
N ARG A 105 4.80 9.31 7.34
CA ARG A 105 5.79 10.41 7.38
C ARG A 105 7.25 10.04 7.59
N ASP A 106 7.56 8.76 7.71
CA ASP A 106 8.94 8.27 7.78
C ASP A 106 9.14 6.97 7.02
N ILE A 107 8.66 6.92 5.78
CA ILE A 107 8.86 5.77 4.89
C ILE A 107 10.32 5.74 4.44
N LYS A 108 11.04 4.71 4.86
CA LYS A 108 12.45 4.45 4.56
C LYS A 108 12.83 3.00 4.91
N PRO A 109 13.94 2.46 4.39
CA PRO A 109 14.38 1.10 4.64
C PRO A 109 14.51 0.73 6.13
N GLU A 110 14.97 1.65 6.97
CA GLU A 110 15.18 1.40 8.40
C GLU A 110 13.88 1.10 9.16
N ASN A 111 12.74 1.46 8.58
CA ASN A 111 11.40 1.28 9.12
C ASN A 111 10.66 0.11 8.43
N MET A 112 11.41 -0.82 7.84
CA MET A 112 10.86 -1.99 7.13
C MET A 112 11.63 -3.27 7.46
N ARG A 113 10.90 -4.31 7.89
CA ARG A 113 11.46 -5.62 8.25
C ARG A 113 10.60 -6.77 7.74
N PHE A 114 11.24 -7.86 7.37
CA PHE A 114 10.56 -9.13 7.12
C PHE A 114 10.17 -9.76 8.45
N ASP A 115 8.97 -10.32 8.53
CA ASP A 115 8.62 -11.27 9.58
C ASP A 115 9.16 -12.68 9.25
N TYR A 116 8.99 -13.61 10.19
CA TYR A 116 9.38 -15.01 10.02
C TYR A 116 8.71 -15.69 8.81
N GLY A 117 7.52 -15.24 8.43
CA GLY A 117 6.77 -15.73 7.27
C GLY A 117 7.23 -15.14 5.94
N GLY A 118 8.28 -14.30 5.92
CA GLY A 118 8.77 -13.62 4.72
C GLY A 118 7.90 -12.45 4.25
N THR A 119 6.97 -11.98 5.10
CA THR A 119 6.16 -10.79 4.80
C THR A 119 6.91 -9.54 5.22
N LEU A 120 7.06 -8.59 4.30
CA LEU A 120 7.64 -7.29 4.60
C LEU A 120 6.62 -6.40 5.31
N LYS A 121 6.96 -5.92 6.51
CA LYS A 121 6.14 -5.05 7.35
C LYS A 121 6.79 -3.69 7.55
N ILE A 122 5.96 -2.66 7.57
CA ILE A 122 6.31 -1.28 7.92
C ILE A 122 6.07 -1.08 9.42
N PHE A 123 7.04 -0.46 10.09
CA PHE A 123 6.96 -0.13 11.51
C PHE A 123 7.50 1.29 11.76
N ASP A 124 7.33 1.77 12.98
CA ASP A 124 7.85 3.06 13.46
C ASP A 124 7.31 4.31 12.71
N PHE A 125 6.08 4.69 13.06
CA PHE A 125 5.39 5.83 12.45
C PHE A 125 6.04 7.14 12.90
N GLY A 126 6.41 7.98 11.92
CA GLY A 126 7.14 9.24 12.11
C GLY A 126 6.36 10.36 12.80
N LEU A 127 5.32 10.06 13.56
CA LEU A 127 4.41 11.04 14.16
C LEU A 127 5.08 11.90 15.24
N SER A 128 6.27 11.49 15.70
CA SER A 128 7.17 12.30 16.53
C SER A 128 7.71 13.57 15.84
N LYS A 129 7.49 13.73 14.52
CA LYS A 129 8.00 14.84 13.69
C LYS A 129 7.06 16.04 13.56
N LEU A 130 5.86 15.95 14.12
CA LEU A 130 4.85 17.00 14.02
C LEU A 130 4.76 17.75 15.35
N ASN A 131 5.36 18.93 15.43
CA ASN A 131 5.18 19.82 16.58
C ASN A 131 4.31 21.00 16.17
N THR A 132 2.99 20.86 16.29
CA THR A 132 2.03 21.94 16.02
C THR A 132 1.92 22.93 17.18
N SER A 133 2.48 22.61 18.35
CA SER A 133 2.28 23.31 19.62
C SER A 133 3.32 24.39 19.94
N ALA A 134 4.49 24.37 19.29
CA ALA A 134 5.58 25.29 19.61
C ALA A 134 5.68 26.46 18.61
N LYS A 135 5.86 27.68 19.14
CA LYS A 135 6.14 28.92 18.37
C LYS A 135 7.39 28.85 17.48
N THR A 136 8.13 27.75 17.53
CA THR A 136 9.21 27.37 16.63
C THR A 136 8.84 26.02 16.01
N LYS A 137 8.30 26.03 14.78
CA LYS A 137 8.02 24.79 14.03
C LYS A 137 9.34 24.15 13.63
N THR A 138 9.92 23.31 14.49
CA THR A 138 11.04 22.46 14.08
C THR A 138 10.48 21.42 13.13
N LEU A 139 10.63 21.70 11.83
CA LEU A 139 10.31 20.78 10.75
C LEU A 139 11.30 19.61 10.80
N TYR A 140 10.87 18.46 11.31
CA TYR A 140 11.69 17.25 11.26
C TYR A 140 11.50 16.59 9.89
N PHE A 141 12.58 16.46 9.15
CA PHE A 141 12.64 15.76 7.86
C PHE A 141 13.65 14.62 7.93
N THR A 142 13.49 13.64 7.05
CA THR A 142 14.44 12.54 6.83
C THR A 142 15.26 12.87 5.57
N PRO A 143 16.55 13.22 5.70
CA PRO A 143 17.41 13.50 4.55
C PRO A 143 17.35 12.38 3.51
N GLY A 144 17.26 12.71 2.22
CA GLY A 144 17.13 11.74 1.14
C GLY A 144 15.71 11.29 0.84
N TYR A 145 14.82 11.20 1.85
CA TYR A 145 13.48 10.63 1.70
C TYR A 145 12.35 11.66 1.76
N SER A 146 12.60 12.83 2.33
CA SER A 146 11.58 13.86 2.48
C SER A 146 11.39 14.65 1.18
N PRO A 147 10.14 14.87 0.73
CA PRO A 147 9.86 15.62 -0.50
C PRO A 147 10.01 17.15 -0.35
N PRO A 148 10.11 17.89 -1.47
CA PRO A 148 10.39 19.32 -1.47
C PRO A 148 9.32 20.17 -0.77
N GLU A 149 8.04 19.82 -0.87
CA GLU A 149 6.94 20.59 -0.27
C GLU A 149 6.96 20.60 1.25
N ILE A 150 7.70 19.68 1.90
CA ILE A 150 7.88 19.72 3.35
C ILE A 150 8.57 21.01 3.79
N PHE A 151 9.43 21.57 2.93
CA PHE A 151 10.18 22.81 3.19
C PHE A 151 9.39 24.08 2.81
N SER A 152 8.19 23.93 2.23
CA SER A 152 7.32 25.06 1.89
C SER A 152 6.24 25.23 2.96
N ALA A 153 6.14 26.42 3.54
CA ALA A 153 5.03 26.77 4.42
C ALA A 153 3.81 27.18 3.58
N GLY A 154 2.61 26.79 4.02
CA GLY A 154 1.35 27.27 3.46
C GLY A 154 1.13 28.77 3.72
N VAL A 155 0.05 29.31 3.14
CA VAL A 155 -0.31 30.74 3.22
C VAL A 155 -0.54 31.22 4.66
N ASP A 156 -1.00 30.32 5.54
CA ASP A 156 -1.21 30.54 6.97
C ASP A 156 0.05 30.24 7.82
N GLY A 157 1.18 29.95 7.17
CA GLY A 157 2.41 29.50 7.80
C GLY A 157 2.36 28.05 8.30
N ASN A 158 1.28 27.29 8.06
CA ASN A 158 1.18 25.86 8.40
C ASN A 158 1.68 24.97 7.26
N HIS A 159 2.31 23.86 7.63
CA HIS A 159 2.59 22.79 6.68
C HIS A 159 1.40 21.83 6.69
N ASN A 160 0.63 21.82 5.60
CA ASN A 160 -0.42 20.82 5.40
C ASN A 160 0.14 19.68 4.56
N PHE A 161 0.50 18.58 5.23
CA PHE A 161 0.97 17.38 4.56
C PHE A 161 -0.22 16.56 4.06
N THR A 162 -0.13 16.10 2.82
CA THR A 162 -1.09 15.16 2.20
C THR A 162 -0.46 13.77 2.10
N GLU A 163 -1.23 12.77 1.68
CA GLU A 163 -0.75 11.40 1.38
C GLU A 163 0.45 11.38 0.42
N ALA A 164 0.56 12.41 -0.44
CA ALA A 164 1.65 12.56 -1.40
C ALA A 164 3.05 12.57 -0.76
N VAL A 165 3.17 12.92 0.54
CA VAL A 165 4.47 12.88 1.21
C VAL A 165 5.00 11.45 1.36
N ASP A 166 4.12 10.51 1.71
CA ASP A 166 4.47 9.10 1.82
C ASP A 166 4.71 8.48 0.44
N VAL A 167 3.99 8.95 -0.59
CA VAL A 167 4.18 8.50 -1.99
C VAL A 167 5.58 8.83 -2.49
N PHE A 168 6.09 10.04 -2.19
CA PHE A 168 7.45 10.41 -2.57
C PHE A 168 8.50 9.59 -1.83
N SER A 169 8.34 9.44 -0.51
CA SER A 169 9.25 8.63 0.30
C SER A 169 9.22 7.15 -0.11
N PHE A 170 8.07 6.63 -0.55
CA PHE A 170 7.94 5.33 -1.23
C PHE A 170 8.76 5.29 -2.52
N GLY A 171 8.64 6.30 -3.39
CA GLY A 171 9.42 6.40 -4.63
C GLY A 171 10.93 6.35 -4.36
N VAL A 172 11.43 7.12 -3.39
CA VAL A 172 12.86 7.08 -3.01
C VAL A 172 13.25 5.70 -2.48
N THR A 173 12.40 5.10 -1.64
CA THR A 173 12.65 3.76 -1.09
C THR A 173 12.68 2.70 -2.18
N ALA A 174 11.75 2.74 -3.14
CA ALA A 174 11.73 1.87 -4.30
C ALA A 174 13.02 2.03 -5.13
N TYR A 175 13.47 3.26 -5.35
CA TYR A 175 14.73 3.52 -6.05
C TYR A 175 15.92 2.94 -5.29
N TRP A 176 16.01 3.15 -3.98
CA TRP A 176 17.06 2.58 -3.13
C TRP A 176 17.09 1.05 -3.20
N ILE A 177 15.93 0.39 -3.14
CA ILE A 177 15.81 -1.07 -3.24
C ILE A 177 16.38 -1.56 -4.58
N LEU A 178 16.05 -0.88 -5.67
CA LEU A 178 16.39 -1.29 -7.04
C LEU A 178 17.78 -0.86 -7.51
N ASN A 179 18.35 0.17 -6.87
CA ASN A 179 19.65 0.75 -7.23
C ASN A 179 20.76 0.37 -6.24
N GLY A 180 20.71 -0.86 -5.70
CA GLY A 180 21.77 -1.39 -4.84
C GLY A 180 22.03 -0.58 -3.56
N GLY A 181 21.00 0.11 -3.05
CA GLY A 181 21.08 0.88 -1.80
C GLY A 181 21.61 2.30 -1.97
N SER A 182 21.75 2.78 -3.21
CA SER A 182 22.21 4.13 -3.51
C SER A 182 21.06 5.05 -3.89
N ILE A 183 21.00 6.22 -3.26
CA ILE A 183 20.07 7.30 -3.59
C ILE A 183 20.84 8.44 -4.27
N PRO A 184 20.31 9.07 -5.33
CA PRO A 184 20.96 10.20 -5.99
C PRO A 184 21.22 11.37 -5.03
N ALA A 185 22.39 11.99 -5.15
CA ALA A 185 22.83 13.08 -4.27
C ALA A 185 21.83 14.26 -4.21
N ASP A 186 21.08 14.49 -5.28
CA ASP A 186 20.08 15.56 -5.37
C ASP A 186 18.94 15.43 -4.35
N PHE A 187 18.57 14.20 -3.94
CA PHE A 187 17.56 13.98 -2.90
C PHE A 187 18.04 14.34 -1.48
N PHE A 188 19.34 14.45 -1.28
CA PHE A 188 19.92 14.86 0.01
C PHE A 188 20.05 16.39 0.17
N LYS A 189 19.76 17.16 -0.89
CA LYS A 189 19.73 18.63 -0.83
C LYS A 189 18.51 19.12 -0.04
N VAL A 190 18.56 20.37 0.41
CA VAL A 190 17.49 21.00 1.20
C VAL A 190 17.08 22.33 0.55
N PRO A 191 15.91 22.42 -0.10
CA PRO A 191 15.00 21.31 -0.43
C PRO A 191 15.63 20.31 -1.43
N PRO A 192 15.15 19.06 -1.49
CA PRO A 192 15.60 18.06 -2.47
C PRO A 192 15.36 18.58 -3.90
N ILE A 193 16.30 18.26 -4.79
CA ILE A 193 16.16 18.57 -6.21
C ILE A 193 15.59 17.32 -6.91
N VAL A 194 14.41 17.46 -7.49
CA VAL A 194 13.78 16.41 -8.29
C VAL A 194 14.12 16.65 -9.78
N PRO A 195 14.75 15.70 -10.48
CA PRO A 195 15.04 15.85 -11.90
C PRO A 195 13.76 16.06 -12.73
N PRO A 196 13.71 17.03 -13.66
CA PRO A 196 12.51 17.38 -14.44
C PRO A 196 12.02 16.31 -15.42
N THR A 197 12.74 15.20 -15.54
CA THR A 197 12.36 14.04 -16.35
C THR A 197 12.64 12.79 -15.53
N SER A 198 11.62 12.31 -14.82
CA SER A 198 11.66 11.07 -14.05
C SER A 198 11.68 9.88 -15.02
N SER A 199 12.88 9.56 -15.51
CA SER A 199 13.22 8.27 -16.13
C SER A 199 14.25 7.56 -15.25
N LEU A 200 14.20 7.81 -13.94
CA LEU A 200 15.14 7.25 -12.98
C LEU A 200 14.96 5.73 -12.93
N PHE A 201 13.72 5.26 -12.94
CA PHE A 201 13.41 3.83 -12.95
C PHE A 201 13.56 3.21 -14.34
N ASP A 202 13.32 3.97 -15.41
CA ASP A 202 13.59 3.52 -16.78
C ASP A 202 15.06 3.14 -17.01
N ALA A 203 15.98 3.85 -16.35
CA ALA A 203 17.41 3.56 -16.43
C ALA A 203 17.82 2.30 -15.65
N LEU A 204 16.96 1.78 -14.77
CA LEU A 204 17.22 0.58 -13.98
C LEU A 204 16.80 -0.65 -14.79
N ALA A 205 17.78 -1.40 -15.30
CA ALA A 205 17.56 -2.65 -16.05
C ALA A 205 16.75 -3.72 -15.29
N VAL A 206 16.54 -3.51 -13.99
CA VAL A 206 15.82 -4.38 -13.06
C VAL A 206 14.30 -4.29 -13.26
N VAL A 207 13.77 -3.18 -13.80
CA VAL A 207 12.34 -3.00 -14.07
C VAL A 207 12.06 -3.19 -15.56
N SER A 208 11.51 -4.34 -15.93
CA SER A 208 11.25 -4.68 -17.34
C SER A 208 9.95 -4.08 -17.89
N GLU A 209 8.99 -3.77 -17.02
CA GLU A 209 7.65 -3.33 -17.41
C GLU A 209 7.56 -1.81 -17.43
N LYS A 210 7.45 -1.21 -18.62
CA LYS A 210 7.46 0.24 -18.82
C LYS A 210 6.42 0.99 -17.98
N SER A 211 5.22 0.42 -17.83
CA SER A 211 4.15 1.00 -17.03
C SER A 211 4.50 1.07 -15.54
N VAL A 212 5.25 0.09 -15.02
CA VAL A 212 5.74 0.07 -13.64
C VAL A 212 6.80 1.16 -13.47
N SER A 213 7.77 1.27 -14.37
CA SER A 213 8.79 2.33 -14.32
C SER A 213 8.16 3.71 -14.34
N VAL A 214 7.25 3.98 -15.28
CA VAL A 214 6.54 5.27 -15.39
C VAL A 214 5.77 5.60 -14.13
N LEU A 215 5.10 4.62 -13.51
CA LEU A 215 4.36 4.83 -12.27
C LEU A 215 5.29 5.13 -11.09
N LEU A 216 6.40 4.38 -10.95
CA LEU A 216 7.40 4.63 -9.90
C LEU A 216 8.06 6.00 -10.06
N ASP A 217 8.37 6.39 -11.30
CA ASP A 217 8.86 7.72 -11.64
C ASP A 217 7.84 8.83 -11.27
N SER A 218 6.55 8.58 -11.49
CA SER A 218 5.47 9.52 -11.11
C SER A 218 5.36 9.69 -9.58
N CYS A 219 5.78 8.71 -8.78
CA CYS A 219 5.83 8.85 -7.32
C CYS A 219 6.86 9.90 -6.88
N LEU A 220 7.89 10.16 -7.70
CA LEU A 220 8.95 11.12 -7.41
C LEU A 220 8.66 12.53 -7.94
N CYS A 221 7.49 12.82 -8.52
CA CYS A 221 7.17 14.15 -9.05
C CYS A 221 7.35 15.26 -8.00
N ALA A 222 7.94 16.39 -8.42
CA ALA A 222 8.12 17.56 -7.55
C ALA A 222 6.77 18.10 -7.05
N GLU A 223 5.79 18.21 -7.96
CA GLU A 223 4.43 18.64 -7.64
C GLU A 223 3.64 17.49 -6.97
N PRO A 224 3.18 17.64 -5.70
CA PRO A 224 2.48 16.59 -4.98
C PRO A 224 1.20 16.09 -5.67
N SER A 225 0.45 16.96 -6.36
CA SER A 225 -0.79 16.57 -7.04
C SER A 225 -0.58 15.69 -8.27
N ASN A 226 0.66 15.62 -8.77
CA ASN A 226 1.02 14.76 -9.91
C ASN A 226 1.47 13.36 -9.48
N ARG A 227 1.56 13.10 -8.16
CA ARG A 227 1.91 11.78 -7.62
C ARG A 227 0.64 10.90 -7.56
N PRO A 228 0.75 9.60 -7.88
CA PRO A 228 -0.39 8.68 -7.79
C PRO A 228 -0.76 8.40 -6.32
N ALA A 229 -2.01 8.03 -6.06
CA ALA A 229 -2.39 7.50 -4.75
C ALA A 229 -1.75 6.11 -4.53
N MET A 230 -1.38 5.76 -3.29
CA MET A 230 -0.74 4.45 -3.02
C MET A 230 -1.62 3.25 -3.36
N ARG A 231 -2.95 3.40 -3.34
CA ARG A 231 -3.90 2.38 -3.83
C ARG A 231 -3.73 2.07 -5.33
N GLU A 232 -3.34 3.06 -6.13
CA GLU A 232 -3.07 2.89 -7.57
C GLU A 232 -1.75 2.15 -7.78
N VAL A 233 -0.75 2.48 -6.95
CA VAL A 233 0.55 1.79 -6.94
C VAL A 233 0.41 0.33 -6.53
N LYS A 234 -0.22 0.07 -5.40
CA LYS A 234 -0.62 -1.28 -4.94
C LYS A 234 -1.34 -2.04 -6.04
N SER A 235 -2.32 -1.42 -6.70
CA SER A 235 -3.09 -2.07 -7.76
C SER A 235 -2.22 -2.48 -8.95
N LEU A 236 -1.38 -1.57 -9.49
CA LEU A 236 -0.61 -1.87 -10.68
C LEU A 236 0.41 -2.97 -10.41
N LEU A 237 1.12 -2.89 -9.26
CA LEU A 237 2.08 -3.91 -8.86
C LEU A 237 1.40 -5.28 -8.67
N GLY A 238 0.23 -5.32 -8.03
CA GLY A 238 -0.54 -6.55 -7.86
C GLY A 238 -0.97 -7.18 -9.19
N ASP A 239 -1.35 -6.36 -10.18
CA ASP A 239 -1.69 -6.85 -11.52
C ASP A 239 -0.49 -7.52 -12.21
N TYR A 240 0.71 -6.96 -12.03
CA TYR A 240 1.94 -7.51 -12.60
C TYR A 240 2.44 -8.76 -11.88
N ILE A 241 2.24 -8.87 -10.56
CA ILE A 241 2.46 -10.13 -9.82
C ILE A 241 1.57 -11.24 -10.38
N LEU A 242 0.33 -10.91 -10.74
CA LEU A 242 -0.62 -11.89 -11.29
C LEU A 242 -0.43 -12.13 -12.79
N LYS A 243 0.38 -11.35 -13.51
CA LYS A 243 0.52 -11.44 -14.96
C LYS A 243 0.91 -12.86 -15.40
N GLY A 244 0.07 -13.47 -16.24
CA GLY A 244 0.27 -14.83 -16.76
C GLY A 244 -0.22 -15.96 -15.82
N GLN A 245 -0.53 -15.65 -14.56
CA GLN A 245 -1.09 -16.61 -13.59
C GLN A 245 -2.48 -16.21 -13.07
N HIS A 246 -2.99 -15.04 -13.46
CA HIS A 246 -4.27 -14.48 -13.06
C HIS A 246 -5.43 -15.38 -13.52
N LYS A 247 -6.31 -15.76 -12.58
CA LYS A 247 -7.51 -16.56 -12.85
C LYS A 247 -8.73 -15.91 -12.22
N MET A 248 -9.88 -16.08 -12.88
CA MET A 248 -11.18 -15.80 -12.29
C MET A 248 -12.06 -17.04 -12.40
N LEU A 249 -12.53 -17.55 -11.28
CA LEU A 249 -13.46 -18.66 -11.18
C LEU A 249 -14.89 -18.13 -11.07
N LEU A 250 -15.71 -18.43 -12.07
CA LEU A 250 -17.13 -18.14 -12.10
C LEU A 250 -17.91 -19.38 -11.70
N THR A 251 -18.81 -19.25 -10.74
CA THR A 251 -19.70 -20.34 -10.30
C THR A 251 -21.16 -19.90 -10.40
N TYR A 252 -21.97 -20.67 -11.12
CA TYR A 252 -23.41 -20.47 -11.23
C TYR A 252 -24.11 -21.79 -11.55
N ASN A 253 -25.30 -22.02 -10.98
CA ASN A 253 -26.10 -23.25 -11.20
C ASN A 253 -25.31 -24.56 -11.03
N GLY A 254 -24.36 -24.62 -10.09
CA GLY A 254 -23.49 -25.78 -9.86
C GLY A 254 -22.40 -25.99 -10.92
N GLN A 255 -22.34 -25.15 -11.95
CA GLN A 255 -21.30 -25.17 -12.98
C GLN A 255 -20.19 -24.18 -12.64
N ARG A 256 -18.96 -24.54 -13.04
CA ARG A 256 -17.75 -23.73 -12.89
C ARG A 256 -17.19 -23.36 -14.26
N SER A 257 -16.77 -22.11 -14.42
CA SER A 257 -16.10 -21.61 -15.61
C SER A 257 -14.92 -20.75 -15.20
N THR A 258 -13.77 -20.93 -15.81
CA THR A 258 -12.57 -20.14 -15.51
C THR A 258 -12.26 -19.19 -16.66
N ILE A 259 -11.86 -17.96 -16.31
CA ILE A 259 -11.21 -17.03 -17.22
C ILE A 259 -9.73 -16.94 -16.83
N ASP A 260 -8.84 -17.09 -17.80
CA ASP A 260 -7.39 -16.96 -17.65
C ASP A 260 -6.75 -16.62 -19.00
N ILE A 261 -5.42 -16.66 -19.10
CA ILE A 261 -4.71 -16.35 -20.35
C ILE A 261 -5.05 -17.30 -21.52
N ASN A 262 -5.42 -18.55 -21.23
CA ASN A 262 -5.76 -19.55 -22.25
C ASN A 262 -7.23 -19.47 -22.67
N LYS A 263 -8.10 -19.07 -21.74
CA LYS A 263 -9.51 -18.79 -22.00
C LYS A 263 -9.85 -17.37 -21.56
N PRO A 264 -9.45 -16.34 -22.34
CA PRO A 264 -9.48 -14.95 -21.89
C PRO A 264 -10.87 -14.34 -21.94
N ASN A 265 -11.89 -15.00 -22.48
CA ASN A 265 -13.22 -14.43 -22.63
C ASN A 265 -14.30 -15.37 -22.10
N VAL A 266 -15.31 -14.79 -21.46
CA VAL A 266 -16.59 -15.45 -21.16
C VAL A 266 -17.74 -14.52 -21.53
N SER A 267 -18.88 -15.11 -21.87
CA SER A 267 -20.15 -14.40 -21.94
C SER A 267 -21.21 -15.21 -21.21
N LEU A 268 -21.96 -14.55 -20.33
CA LEU A 268 -23.03 -15.16 -19.54
C LEU A 268 -24.33 -14.43 -19.85
N THR A 269 -25.39 -15.15 -20.17
CA THR A 269 -26.69 -14.59 -20.53
C THR A 269 -27.83 -15.30 -19.81
N VAL A 270 -28.85 -14.52 -19.41
CA VAL A 270 -30.09 -14.99 -18.78
C VAL A 270 -31.23 -14.14 -19.32
N GLY A 271 -32.08 -14.73 -20.16
CA GLY A 271 -33.09 -13.98 -20.91
C GLY A 271 -32.44 -12.92 -21.80
N SER A 272 -32.90 -11.67 -21.68
CA SER A 272 -32.33 -10.51 -22.39
C SER A 272 -31.13 -9.86 -21.69
N ASN A 273 -30.74 -10.36 -20.52
CA ASN A 273 -29.66 -9.78 -19.71
C ASN A 273 -28.37 -10.57 -19.92
N GLY A 274 -27.23 -9.89 -20.04
CA GLY A 274 -25.97 -10.54 -20.32
C GLY A 274 -24.75 -9.71 -19.98
N ILE A 275 -23.66 -10.39 -19.69
CA ILE A 275 -22.36 -9.79 -19.41
C ILE A 275 -21.27 -10.56 -20.16
N SER A 276 -20.38 -9.83 -20.81
CA SER A 276 -19.14 -10.36 -21.35
C SER A 276 -17.97 -9.85 -20.53
N ILE A 277 -17.05 -10.73 -20.17
CA ILE A 277 -15.85 -10.40 -19.39
C ILE A 277 -14.64 -10.91 -20.15
N SER A 278 -13.62 -10.05 -20.26
CA SER A 278 -12.35 -10.38 -20.90
C SER A 278 -11.17 -10.19 -19.93
N TYR A 279 -10.15 -11.02 -20.08
CA TYR A 279 -8.83 -10.84 -19.49
C TYR A 279 -7.95 -10.10 -20.49
N ASN A 280 -7.47 -8.92 -20.12
CA ASN A 280 -6.67 -8.06 -21.01
C ASN A 280 -5.16 -8.27 -20.91
N GLY A 281 -4.72 -9.34 -20.22
CA GLY A 281 -3.31 -9.61 -19.94
C GLY A 281 -2.85 -9.15 -18.54
N LEU A 282 -3.59 -8.26 -17.88
CA LEU A 282 -3.30 -7.79 -16.51
C LEU A 282 -4.48 -7.98 -15.55
N GLY A 283 -5.72 -7.80 -16.03
CA GLY A 283 -6.91 -7.96 -15.21
C GLY A 283 -8.17 -8.25 -16.00
N PHE A 284 -9.24 -8.51 -15.25
CA PHE A 284 -10.56 -8.83 -15.80
C PHE A 284 -11.40 -7.56 -15.96
N VAL A 285 -11.95 -7.38 -17.15
CA VAL A 285 -12.73 -6.20 -17.53
C VAL A 285 -14.03 -6.63 -18.17
N VAL A 286 -15.13 -5.98 -17.80
CA VAL A 286 -16.41 -6.14 -18.47
C VAL A 286 -16.28 -5.56 -19.88
N SER A 287 -16.39 -6.39 -20.91
CA SER A 287 -16.27 -5.98 -22.31
C SER A 287 -17.61 -5.60 -22.92
N ASN A 288 -18.71 -6.16 -22.42
CA ASN A 288 -20.07 -5.82 -22.88
C ASN A 288 -21.11 -6.08 -21.78
N VAL A 289 -22.20 -5.31 -21.80
CA VAL A 289 -23.36 -5.47 -20.91
C VAL A 289 -24.63 -5.32 -21.73
N THR A 290 -25.57 -6.26 -21.57
CA THR A 290 -26.93 -6.17 -22.12
C THR A 290 -27.97 -6.29 -21.00
N GLY A 291 -29.01 -5.47 -21.05
CA GLY A 291 -30.05 -5.46 -20.03
C GLY A 291 -29.56 -5.01 -18.64
N PHE A 292 -30.12 -5.61 -17.59
CA PHE A 292 -29.84 -5.28 -16.20
C PHE A 292 -28.76 -6.21 -15.63
N VAL A 293 -27.58 -5.65 -15.40
CA VAL A 293 -26.43 -6.33 -14.79
C VAL A 293 -25.88 -5.51 -13.64
N ARG A 294 -25.59 -6.18 -12.53
CA ARG A 294 -24.93 -5.58 -11.37
C ARG A 294 -23.75 -6.41 -10.89
N ILE A 295 -22.75 -5.74 -10.34
CA ILE A 295 -21.65 -6.34 -9.59
C ILE A 295 -21.65 -5.72 -8.19
N ASN A 296 -21.73 -6.55 -7.15
CA ASN A 296 -21.82 -6.11 -5.75
C ASN A 296 -22.88 -5.00 -5.55
N ASN A 297 -24.08 -5.25 -6.09
CA ASN A 297 -25.24 -4.34 -6.07
C ASN A 297 -25.11 -3.03 -6.86
N LYS A 298 -24.00 -2.78 -7.57
CA LYS A 298 -23.82 -1.60 -8.43
C LYS A 298 -24.06 -1.97 -9.88
N GLN A 299 -24.81 -1.14 -10.61
CA GLN A 299 -24.95 -1.30 -12.06
C GLN A 299 -23.60 -1.11 -12.73
N VAL A 300 -23.29 -1.95 -13.72
CA VAL A 300 -22.00 -1.93 -14.43
C VAL A 300 -22.19 -1.71 -15.92
N ALA A 301 -21.14 -1.21 -16.56
CA ALA A 301 -21.04 -1.00 -17.99
C ALA A 301 -19.73 -1.58 -18.52
N ALA A 302 -19.56 -1.58 -19.84
CA ALA A 302 -18.29 -1.91 -20.46
C ALA A 302 -17.15 -1.02 -19.90
N GLY A 303 -15.97 -1.61 -19.71
CA GLY A 303 -14.82 -0.99 -19.06
C GLY A 303 -14.77 -1.17 -17.54
N HIS A 304 -15.84 -1.66 -16.89
CA HIS A 304 -15.81 -1.94 -15.46
C HIS A 304 -14.78 -3.03 -15.13
N ARG A 305 -13.87 -2.75 -14.20
CA ARG A 305 -12.82 -3.68 -13.79
C ARG A 305 -13.29 -4.55 -12.63
N ILE A 306 -13.12 -5.87 -12.76
CA ILE A 306 -13.51 -6.83 -11.73
C ILE A 306 -12.26 -7.18 -10.90
N LYS A 307 -12.37 -7.02 -9.58
CA LYS A 307 -11.31 -7.31 -8.61
C LYS A 307 -11.89 -7.95 -7.36
N GLY A 308 -11.11 -8.85 -6.76
CA GLY A 308 -11.52 -9.61 -5.59
C GLY A 308 -12.74 -10.49 -5.86
N SER A 309 -13.31 -11.04 -4.79
CA SER A 309 -14.51 -11.86 -4.89
C SER A 309 -15.74 -10.95 -5.05
N VAL A 310 -16.53 -11.17 -6.11
CA VAL A 310 -17.72 -10.38 -6.41
C VAL A 310 -18.93 -11.26 -6.71
N VAL A 311 -20.12 -10.69 -6.55
CA VAL A 311 -21.38 -11.29 -6.99
C VAL A 311 -21.90 -10.52 -8.19
N ILE A 312 -22.02 -11.21 -9.31
CA ILE A 312 -22.61 -10.70 -10.54
C ILE A 312 -24.08 -11.14 -10.58
N VAL A 313 -24.98 -10.17 -10.76
CA VAL A 313 -26.42 -10.42 -10.85
C VAL A 313 -26.88 -10.06 -12.25
N LEU A 314 -27.51 -11.02 -12.93
CA LEU A 314 -28.20 -10.83 -14.20
C LEU A 314 -29.72 -10.84 -13.95
N GLY A 315 -30.40 -9.78 -14.35
CA GLY A 315 -31.85 -9.62 -14.21
C GLY A 315 -32.27 -8.56 -13.17
N ASP A 316 -33.46 -7.99 -13.38
CA ASP A 316 -34.04 -6.93 -12.55
C ASP A 316 -34.61 -7.51 -11.23
N PRO A 317 -34.31 -6.92 -10.05
CA PRO A 317 -34.96 -7.26 -8.78
C PRO A 317 -36.48 -7.05 -8.74
N SER A 318 -37.10 -6.23 -9.61
CA SER A 318 -38.54 -5.93 -9.51
C SER A 318 -39.47 -6.94 -10.20
N GLY A 319 -38.96 -8.01 -10.79
CA GLY A 319 -39.79 -9.12 -11.30
C GLY A 319 -39.28 -9.70 -12.62
N GLY A 320 -38.52 -10.80 -12.54
CA GLY A 320 -38.00 -11.55 -13.68
C GLY A 320 -37.10 -12.72 -13.24
N ILE A 321 -36.62 -13.53 -14.20
CA ILE A 321 -35.61 -14.57 -13.93
C ILE A 321 -34.31 -13.88 -13.50
N LYS A 322 -33.85 -14.19 -12.30
CA LYS A 322 -32.62 -13.67 -11.73
C LYS A 322 -31.62 -14.80 -11.54
N THR A 323 -30.39 -14.56 -11.96
CA THR A 323 -29.27 -15.46 -11.67
C THR A 323 -28.18 -14.69 -10.95
N SER A 324 -27.65 -15.30 -9.89
CA SER A 324 -26.46 -14.80 -9.19
C SER A 324 -25.28 -15.70 -9.55
N ILE A 325 -24.20 -15.08 -9.99
CA ILE A 325 -22.93 -15.73 -10.33
C ILE A 325 -21.91 -15.23 -9.32
N THR A 326 -21.24 -16.14 -8.63
CA THR A 326 -20.08 -15.77 -7.83
C THR A 326 -18.84 -15.77 -8.72
N ALA A 327 -18.03 -14.73 -8.62
CA ALA A 327 -16.77 -14.61 -9.31
C ALA A 327 -15.67 -14.46 -8.26
N ASP A 328 -14.72 -15.39 -8.25
CA ASP A 328 -13.56 -15.35 -7.37
C ASP A 328 -12.30 -15.10 -8.19
N VAL A 329 -11.59 -14.00 -7.89
CA VAL A 329 -10.47 -13.50 -8.67
C VAL A 329 -9.18 -13.75 -7.89
N SER A 330 -8.13 -14.25 -8.55
CA SER A 330 -6.82 -14.44 -7.93
C SER A 330 -6.36 -13.19 -7.18
N HIS A 331 -5.77 -13.39 -6.01
CA HIS A 331 -5.22 -12.32 -5.20
C HIS A 331 -3.68 -12.40 -5.23
N PRO A 332 -2.95 -11.28 -5.39
CA PRO A 332 -1.49 -11.30 -5.49
C PRO A 332 -0.81 -11.92 -4.26
N GLU A 333 -1.49 -11.89 -3.12
CA GLU A 333 -0.97 -12.40 -1.83
C GLU A 333 -1.09 -13.92 -1.67
N VAL A 334 -1.87 -14.59 -2.52
CA VAL A 334 -2.14 -16.04 -2.42
C VAL A 334 -1.37 -16.82 -3.50
N MET A 335 -0.86 -16.13 -4.53
CA MET A 335 -0.15 -16.73 -5.64
C MET A 335 1.35 -16.85 -5.30
N HIS A 336 1.87 -18.07 -5.23
CA HIS A 336 3.26 -18.41 -4.96
C HIS A 336 4.03 -18.80 -6.22
#